data_AF-A0A6B2DQU6-F1
#
_entry.id   AF-A0A6B2DQU6-F1
#
_cell.length_a   1.000
_cell.length_b   1.000
_cell.length_c   1.000
_cell.angle_alpha   90.00
_cell.angle_beta   90.00
_cell.angle_gamma   90.00
#
_symmetry.space_group_name_H-M   'P 1'
#
loop_
_entity.id
_entity.type
_entity.pdbx_description
1 polymer ?
#
loop_
_entity_poly.entity_id
_entity_poly.type
_entity_poly.pdbx_seq_one_letter_code
_entity_poly.pdbx_strand_id
1 'polypeptide(L)'
;MGIALAVAPVVLVTLLIGVRGVAAMRTTSDFLVASRRISPLVNSAAVSGEYLSAASFLGVAGLVVKDGIGALWYPVGFTAGYIAMLVLVAAPMRRSGALTVPDFAEARLNSPALRRLTAVVVLVIGTIYVVPQFRTAGLVLTAVGQTPYWVGVVLAGAAVSVTLALGGMRAATYVQAFQFVLKLLLFLVPAIWLVLQAGAVNRTDALNPVEFTHFARETPVRFEVDVTMEIREPTTVRRNGVPETLPPGEFTAHSQDEVVFGAGAAVPAVRGGAP
;
A
#
# COMPACT_ATOMS: atom_id res chain seq x y z
N MET A 1 2.55 26.46 -2.82
CA MET A 1 1.18 26.79 -3.30
C MET A 1 0.47 25.60 -3.96
N GLY A 2 1.12 24.83 -4.85
CA GLY A 2 0.44 23.78 -5.64
C GLY A 2 -0.20 22.63 -4.87
N ILE A 3 0.37 22.22 -3.72
CA ILE A 3 -0.11 21.01 -3.00
C ILE A 3 -1.22 21.29 -2.03
N ALA A 4 -1.21 22.47 -1.41
CA ALA A 4 -2.39 22.95 -0.69
C ALA A 4 -3.60 23.01 -1.65
N LEU A 5 -3.41 23.43 -2.90
CA LEU A 5 -4.46 23.44 -3.92
C LEU A 5 -4.89 22.04 -4.38
N ALA A 6 -4.01 21.02 -4.31
CA ALA A 6 -4.37 19.64 -4.65
C ALA A 6 -5.06 18.89 -3.50
N VAL A 7 -4.59 19.09 -2.26
CA VAL A 7 -5.05 18.34 -1.08
C VAL A 7 -6.28 18.99 -0.45
N ALA A 8 -6.34 20.32 -0.36
CA ALA A 8 -7.43 21.01 0.32
C ALA A 8 -8.82 20.71 -0.27
N PRO A 9 -9.03 20.68 -1.60
CA PRO A 9 -10.33 20.33 -2.17
C PRO A 9 -10.77 18.92 -1.79
N VAL A 10 -9.85 17.95 -1.81
CA VAL A 10 -10.14 16.55 -1.45
C VAL A 10 -10.55 16.45 0.03
N VAL A 11 -9.81 17.13 0.91
CA VAL A 11 -10.12 17.17 2.35
C VAL A 11 -11.46 17.87 2.59
N LEU A 12 -11.72 19.00 1.95
CA LEU A 12 -12.97 19.75 2.11
C LEU A 12 -14.18 18.96 1.62
N VAL A 13 -14.11 18.34 0.44
CA VAL A 13 -15.18 17.49 -0.09
C VAL A 13 -15.40 16.28 0.80
N THR A 14 -14.32 15.65 1.28
CA THR A 14 -14.39 14.53 2.23
C THR A 14 -15.10 14.94 3.52
N LEU A 15 -14.74 16.08 4.11
CA LEU A 15 -15.38 16.61 5.31
C LEU A 15 -16.85 16.95 5.05
N LEU A 16 -17.18 17.56 3.91
CA LEU A 16 -18.56 17.92 3.55
C LEU A 16 -19.47 16.69 3.41
N ILE A 17 -18.98 15.64 2.73
CA ILE A 17 -19.69 14.36 2.63
C ILE A 17 -19.83 13.73 4.02
N GLY A 18 -18.76 13.79 4.82
CA GLY A 18 -18.73 13.34 6.21
C GLY A 18 -19.84 13.98 7.06
N VAL A 19 -19.89 15.31 7.09
CA VAL A 19 -20.85 16.12 7.85
C VAL A 19 -22.30 15.86 7.41
N ARG A 20 -22.56 15.64 6.12
CA ARG A 20 -23.92 15.30 5.65
C ARG A 20 -24.37 13.91 6.08
N GLY A 21 -23.46 12.97 6.32
CA GLY A 21 -23.78 11.65 6.86
C GLY A 21 -24.25 11.69 8.32
N VAL A 22 -23.76 12.65 9.11
CA VAL A 22 -24.06 12.87 10.53
C VAL A 22 -25.52 13.17 10.79
N ALA A 23 -26.11 14.05 9.96
CA ALA A 23 -27.46 14.59 10.16
C ALA A 23 -28.56 13.51 10.14
N ALA A 24 -28.22 12.27 9.77
CA ALA A 24 -29.14 11.15 9.65
C ALA A 24 -29.04 10.08 10.76
N MET A 25 -28.19 10.23 11.77
CA MET A 25 -27.97 9.21 12.81
C MET A 25 -28.83 9.44 14.06
N ARG A 26 -29.55 8.39 14.52
CA ARG A 26 -30.35 8.44 15.76
C ARG A 26 -30.14 7.24 16.69
N THR A 27 -29.56 6.14 16.22
CA THR A 27 -29.38 4.89 16.98
C THR A 27 -27.98 4.29 16.85
N THR A 28 -27.60 3.37 17.77
CA THR A 28 -26.32 2.61 17.69
C THR A 28 -26.21 1.80 16.39
N SER A 29 -27.31 1.29 15.86
CA SER A 29 -27.34 0.58 14.57
C SER A 29 -27.10 1.53 13.38
N ASP A 30 -27.57 2.79 13.46
CA ASP A 30 -27.25 3.80 12.46
C ASP A 30 -25.76 4.15 12.49
N PHE A 31 -25.19 4.25 13.69
CA PHE A 31 -23.78 4.56 13.88
C PHE A 31 -22.87 3.40 13.45
N LEU A 32 -23.16 2.16 13.84
CA LEU A 32 -22.28 1.02 13.60
C LEU A 32 -22.50 0.33 12.25
N VAL A 33 -23.70 0.34 11.68
CA VAL A 33 -24.01 -0.41 10.43
C VAL A 33 -24.88 0.36 9.44
N ALA A 34 -25.07 1.68 9.64
CA ALA A 34 -25.93 2.52 8.81
C ALA A 34 -27.35 1.94 8.60
N SER A 35 -27.85 1.23 9.62
CA SER A 35 -29.08 0.42 9.60
C SER A 35 -29.27 -0.44 8.33
N ARG A 36 -28.16 -0.86 7.70
CA ARG A 36 -28.09 -1.68 6.48
C ARG A 36 -28.82 -1.10 5.27
N ARG A 37 -29.02 0.22 5.22
CA ARG A 37 -29.76 0.91 4.15
C ARG A 37 -28.89 1.40 2.98
N ILE A 38 -27.59 1.15 3.04
CA ILE A 38 -26.67 1.60 1.99
C ILE A 38 -26.84 0.72 0.74
N SER A 39 -26.96 1.37 -0.42
CA SER A 39 -27.02 0.67 -1.70
C SER A 39 -25.81 -0.25 -1.88
N PRO A 40 -26.00 -1.48 -2.42
CA PRO A 40 -24.91 -2.42 -2.66
C PRO A 40 -23.74 -1.80 -3.43
N LEU A 41 -24.01 -0.97 -4.45
CA LEU A 41 -22.96 -0.33 -5.26
C LEU A 41 -22.10 0.63 -4.44
N VAL A 42 -22.72 1.46 -3.58
CA VAL A 42 -22.01 2.42 -2.73
C VAL A 42 -21.20 1.66 -1.67
N ASN A 43 -21.78 0.61 -1.10
CA ASN A 43 -21.07 -0.21 -0.12
C ASN A 43 -19.89 -0.96 -0.76
N SER A 44 -20.06 -1.53 -1.95
CA SER A 44 -18.98 -2.16 -2.70
C SER A 44 -17.87 -1.16 -3.04
N ALA A 45 -18.22 0.04 -3.51
CA ALA A 45 -17.23 1.10 -3.78
C ALA A 45 -16.46 1.49 -2.52
N ALA A 46 -17.15 1.65 -1.38
CA ALA A 46 -16.50 1.96 -0.11
C ALA A 46 -15.53 0.85 0.35
N VAL A 47 -15.98 -0.40 0.27
CA VAL A 47 -15.22 -1.60 0.64
C VAL A 47 -13.99 -1.76 -0.26
N SER A 48 -14.12 -1.53 -1.57
CA SER A 48 -12.99 -1.45 -2.51
C SER A 48 -12.07 -0.25 -2.25
N GLY A 49 -12.62 0.90 -1.82
CA GLY A 49 -11.86 2.09 -1.47
C GLY A 49 -10.94 1.90 -0.26
N GLU A 50 -11.38 1.13 0.72
CA GLU A 50 -10.59 0.70 1.88
C GLU A 50 -9.48 -0.27 1.46
N TYR A 51 -9.78 -1.18 0.53
CA TYR A 51 -8.80 -2.12 -0.02
C TYR A 51 -7.66 -1.39 -0.77
N LEU A 52 -7.97 -0.28 -1.45
CA LEU A 52 -6.98 0.63 -2.07
C LEU A 52 -6.34 1.57 -1.04
N SER A 53 -5.65 0.97 -0.08
CA SER A 53 -4.94 1.63 1.02
C SER A 53 -3.55 2.14 0.62
N ALA A 54 -2.94 2.92 1.51
CA ALA A 54 -1.52 3.30 1.45
C ALA A 54 -0.59 2.09 1.27
N ALA A 55 -0.83 1.02 2.04
CA ALA A 55 -0.05 -0.21 1.96
C ALA A 55 -0.20 -0.89 0.60
N SER A 56 -1.42 -0.90 0.05
CA SER A 56 -1.70 -1.52 -1.26
C SER A 56 -1.02 -0.76 -2.40
N PHE A 57 -1.04 0.57 -2.38
CA PHE A 57 -0.45 1.38 -3.44
C PHE A 57 1.08 1.49 -3.29
N LEU A 58 1.56 2.10 -2.20
CA LEU A 58 2.99 2.34 -2.01
C LEU A 58 3.75 1.08 -1.63
N GLY A 59 3.12 0.12 -0.96
CA GLY A 59 3.75 -1.16 -0.67
C GLY A 59 3.99 -1.97 -1.94
N VAL A 60 2.98 -2.10 -2.81
CA VAL A 60 3.16 -2.80 -4.10
C VAL A 60 4.13 -2.04 -5.00
N ALA A 61 4.04 -0.71 -5.10
CA ALA A 61 5.00 0.08 -5.86
C ALA A 61 6.43 -0.12 -5.33
N GLY A 62 6.61 -0.12 -4.00
CA GLY A 62 7.90 -0.40 -3.37
C GLY A 62 8.41 -1.81 -3.64
N LEU A 63 7.54 -2.81 -3.61
CA LEU A 63 7.88 -4.19 -3.98
C LEU A 63 8.24 -4.31 -5.47
N VAL A 64 7.55 -3.60 -6.37
CA VAL A 64 7.91 -3.62 -7.79
C VAL A 64 9.24 -2.94 -8.06
N VAL A 65 9.56 -1.85 -7.34
CA VAL A 65 10.88 -1.21 -7.43
C VAL A 65 11.98 -2.11 -6.85
N LYS A 66 11.67 -2.88 -5.78
CA LYS A 66 12.65 -3.75 -5.10
C LYS A 66 12.86 -5.10 -5.81
N ASP A 67 11.77 -5.75 -6.18
CA ASP A 67 11.70 -7.15 -6.62
C ASP A 67 11.25 -7.29 -8.08
N GLY A 68 11.09 -6.18 -8.79
CA GLY A 68 10.74 -6.14 -10.21
C GLY A 68 9.26 -6.44 -10.50
N ILE A 69 8.96 -6.64 -11.79
CA ILE A 69 7.59 -6.83 -12.29
C ILE A 69 6.93 -8.10 -11.72
N GLY A 70 7.71 -9.12 -11.34
CA GLY A 70 7.19 -10.33 -10.70
C GLY A 70 6.38 -10.03 -9.43
N ALA A 71 6.68 -8.93 -8.73
CA ALA A 71 5.92 -8.48 -7.57
C ALA A 71 4.45 -8.11 -7.88
N LEU A 72 4.07 -7.92 -9.14
CA LEU A 72 2.66 -7.70 -9.51
C LEU A 72 1.76 -8.91 -9.22
N TRP A 73 2.33 -10.10 -9.00
CA TRP A 73 1.57 -11.26 -8.52
C TRP A 73 1.06 -11.10 -7.08
N TYR A 74 1.71 -10.29 -6.24
CA TYR A 74 1.24 -10.04 -4.87
C TYR A 74 -0.18 -9.42 -4.86
N PRO A 75 -0.48 -8.31 -5.56
CA PRO A 75 -1.84 -7.78 -5.70
C PRO A 75 -2.88 -8.80 -6.18
N VAL A 76 -2.51 -9.68 -7.12
CA VAL A 76 -3.41 -10.72 -7.64
C VAL A 76 -3.79 -11.70 -6.52
N GLY A 77 -2.78 -12.20 -5.79
CA GLY A 77 -2.98 -13.06 -4.63
C GLY A 77 -3.77 -12.38 -3.52
N PHE A 78 -3.46 -11.13 -3.21
CA PHE A 78 -4.22 -10.35 -2.23
C PHE A 78 -5.68 -10.19 -2.64
N THR A 79 -5.96 -9.98 -3.93
CA THR A 79 -7.33 -9.82 -4.45
C THR A 79 -8.09 -11.13 -4.35
N ALA A 80 -7.47 -12.25 -4.72
CA ALA A 80 -8.05 -13.58 -4.57
C ALA A 80 -8.37 -13.89 -3.10
N GLY A 81 -7.43 -13.63 -2.19
CA GLY A 81 -7.64 -13.76 -0.75
C GLY A 81 -8.75 -12.86 -0.22
N TYR A 82 -8.86 -11.64 -0.74
CA TYR A 82 -9.93 -10.72 -0.39
C TYR A 82 -11.31 -11.22 -0.83
N ILE A 83 -11.44 -11.73 -2.05
CA ILE A 83 -12.69 -12.36 -2.53
C ILE A 83 -13.04 -13.56 -1.65
N ALA A 84 -12.08 -14.42 -1.33
CA ALA A 84 -12.28 -15.55 -0.45
C ALA A 84 -12.77 -15.09 0.95
N MET A 85 -12.16 -14.05 1.51
CA MET A 85 -12.58 -13.46 2.79
C MET A 85 -14.02 -12.92 2.72
N LEU A 86 -14.40 -12.24 1.64
CA LEU A 86 -15.76 -11.71 1.47
C LEU A 86 -16.81 -12.83 1.42
N VAL A 87 -16.52 -13.92 0.71
CA VAL A 87 -17.46 -15.04 0.54
C VAL A 87 -17.50 -15.91 1.81
N LEU A 88 -16.34 -16.25 2.37
CA LEU A 88 -16.23 -17.24 3.44
C LEU A 88 -16.40 -16.65 4.84
N VAL A 89 -16.07 -15.38 5.04
CA VAL A 89 -16.09 -14.76 6.38
C VAL A 89 -17.20 -13.71 6.47
N ALA A 90 -17.22 -12.74 5.54
CA ALA A 90 -18.18 -11.63 5.63
C ALA A 90 -19.64 -12.10 5.43
N ALA A 91 -19.89 -13.06 4.54
CA ALA A 91 -21.26 -13.56 4.32
C ALA A 91 -21.86 -14.30 5.52
N PRO A 92 -21.17 -15.26 6.19
CA PRO A 92 -21.65 -15.84 7.45
C PRO A 92 -21.83 -14.80 8.57
N MET A 93 -20.88 -13.88 8.72
CA MET A 93 -21.00 -12.79 9.71
C MET A 93 -22.28 -11.97 9.48
N ARG A 94 -22.56 -11.56 8.23
CA ARG A 94 -23.76 -10.78 7.90
C ARG A 94 -25.07 -11.51 8.26
N ARG A 95 -25.10 -12.84 8.07
CA ARG A 95 -26.27 -13.69 8.40
C ARG A 95 -26.48 -13.88 9.90
N SER A 96 -25.42 -13.82 10.70
CA SER A 96 -25.50 -13.97 12.17
C SER A 96 -26.19 -12.83 12.90
N GLY A 97 -26.27 -11.64 12.28
CA GLY A 97 -26.80 -10.44 12.94
C GLY A 97 -25.80 -9.73 13.87
N ALA A 98 -24.63 -10.31 14.13
CA ALA A 98 -23.56 -9.70 14.93
C ALA A 98 -23.13 -8.33 14.35
N LEU A 99 -22.86 -7.38 15.25
CA LEU A 99 -22.43 -6.02 14.88
C LEU A 99 -20.90 -5.91 14.75
N THR A 100 -20.15 -6.75 15.46
CA THR A 100 -18.68 -6.76 15.44
C THR A 100 -18.10 -8.16 15.26
N VAL A 101 -16.82 -8.26 14.88
CA VAL A 101 -16.10 -9.55 14.80
C VAL A 101 -16.08 -10.28 16.16
N PRO A 102 -15.80 -9.60 17.29
CA PRO A 102 -15.94 -10.22 18.62
C PRO A 102 -17.35 -10.76 18.90
N ASP A 103 -18.41 -10.01 18.58
CA ASP A 103 -19.78 -10.47 18.82
C ASP A 103 -20.11 -11.71 17.98
N PHE A 104 -19.59 -11.77 16.75
CA PHE A 104 -19.73 -12.96 15.91
C PHE A 104 -19.01 -14.17 16.52
N ALA A 105 -17.81 -13.97 17.06
CA ALA A 105 -17.07 -15.03 17.75
C ALA A 105 -17.82 -15.55 18.99
N GLU A 106 -18.41 -14.65 19.78
CA GLU A 106 -19.27 -15.04 20.91
C GLU A 106 -20.51 -15.79 20.45
N ALA A 107 -21.23 -15.26 19.47
CA ALA A 107 -22.46 -15.88 18.96
C ALA A 107 -22.21 -17.28 18.37
N ARG A 108 -21.02 -17.50 17.80
CA ARG A 108 -20.65 -18.79 17.19
C ARG A 108 -20.12 -19.81 18.20
N LEU A 109 -19.38 -19.36 19.21
CA LEU A 109 -18.64 -20.22 20.14
C LEU A 109 -19.21 -20.22 21.56
N ASN A 110 -20.25 -19.43 21.81
CA ASN A 110 -20.93 -19.27 23.10
C ASN A 110 -19.98 -18.98 24.27
N SER A 111 -18.96 -18.14 24.05
CA SER A 111 -17.90 -17.87 25.03
C SER A 111 -17.58 -16.37 25.14
N PRO A 112 -17.92 -15.74 26.27
CA PRO A 112 -17.56 -14.34 26.55
C PRO A 112 -16.05 -14.12 26.66
N ALA A 113 -15.28 -15.15 27.05
CA ALA A 113 -13.83 -15.09 27.11
C ALA A 113 -13.23 -14.97 25.70
N LEU A 114 -13.76 -15.73 24.74
CA LEU A 114 -13.34 -15.64 23.34
C LEU A 114 -13.72 -14.31 22.72
N ARG A 115 -14.88 -13.72 23.09
CA ARG A 115 -15.22 -12.34 22.69
C ARG A 115 -14.11 -11.35 23.07
N ARG A 116 -13.67 -11.40 24.33
CA ARG A 116 -12.62 -10.49 24.84
C ARG A 116 -11.30 -10.72 24.13
N LEU A 117 -10.91 -11.98 23.93
CA LEU A 117 -9.70 -12.33 23.19
C LEU A 117 -9.75 -11.79 21.75
N THR A 118 -10.83 -12.05 21.03
CA THR A 118 -11.03 -11.53 19.67
C THR A 118 -11.01 -10.01 19.64
N ALA A 119 -11.60 -9.33 20.63
CA ALA A 119 -11.55 -7.87 20.73
C ALA A 119 -10.11 -7.36 20.89
N VAL A 120 -9.31 -7.97 21.77
CA VAL A 120 -7.89 -7.62 21.95
C VAL A 120 -7.11 -7.85 20.66
N VAL A 121 -7.30 -9.00 20.00
CA VAL A 121 -6.63 -9.31 18.74
C VAL A 121 -6.98 -8.28 17.65
N VAL A 122 -8.25 -7.91 17.51
CA VAL A 122 -8.69 -6.88 16.56
C VAL A 122 -8.05 -5.53 16.86
N LEU A 123 -7.97 -5.12 18.14
CA LEU A 123 -7.33 -3.87 18.54
C LEU A 123 -5.83 -3.85 18.25
N VAL A 124 -5.13 -4.96 18.54
CA VAL A 124 -3.68 -5.08 18.27
C VAL A 124 -3.41 -4.99 16.77
N ILE A 125 -4.12 -5.78 15.96
CA ILE A 125 -3.97 -5.76 14.50
C ILE A 125 -4.31 -4.37 13.95
N GLY A 126 -5.42 -3.78 14.39
CA GLY A 126 -5.83 -2.43 13.98
C GLY A 126 -4.78 -1.37 14.31
N THR A 127 -4.18 -1.44 15.50
CA THR A 127 -3.12 -0.50 15.93
C THR A 127 -1.89 -0.62 15.03
N ILE A 128 -1.41 -1.84 14.80
CA ILE A 128 -0.25 -2.09 13.93
C ILE A 128 -0.55 -1.62 12.49
N TYR A 129 -1.78 -1.81 12.02
CA TYR A 129 -2.18 -1.45 10.66
C TYR A 129 -2.23 0.06 10.41
N VAL A 130 -2.57 0.85 11.43
CA VAL A 130 -2.69 2.32 11.30
C VAL A 130 -1.32 3.01 11.24
N VAL A 131 -0.29 2.43 11.86
CA VAL A 131 1.10 2.97 11.85
C VAL A 131 1.64 3.24 10.43
N PRO A 132 1.65 2.27 9.49
CA PRO A 132 2.15 2.52 8.15
C PRO A 132 1.28 3.52 7.37
N GLN A 133 -0.02 3.64 7.67
CA GLN A 133 -0.89 4.63 7.02
C GLN A 133 -0.49 6.07 7.37
N PHE A 134 -0.28 6.36 8.66
CA PHE A 134 0.18 7.68 9.08
C PHE A 134 1.62 7.95 8.63
N ARG A 135 2.49 6.94 8.64
CA ARG A 135 3.85 7.07 8.10
C ARG A 135 3.81 7.45 6.63
N THR A 136 2.94 6.81 5.86
CA THR A 136 2.72 7.09 4.45
C THR A 136 2.25 8.53 4.23
N ALA A 137 1.25 8.99 4.99
CA ALA A 137 0.75 10.36 4.88
C ALA A 137 1.85 11.41 5.12
N GLY A 138 2.69 11.20 6.14
CA GLY A 138 3.83 12.07 6.42
C GLY A 138 4.88 12.06 5.30
N LEU A 139 5.25 10.88 4.80
CA LEU A 139 6.24 10.74 3.72
C LEU A 139 5.76 11.38 2.41
N VAL A 140 4.52 11.12 2.00
CA VAL A 140 3.96 11.68 0.76
C VAL A 140 3.87 13.19 0.84
N LEU A 141 3.38 13.75 1.95
CA LEU A 141 3.26 15.21 2.07
C LEU A 141 4.64 15.89 2.12
N THR A 142 5.63 15.25 2.74
CA THR A 142 7.03 15.73 2.72
C THR A 142 7.59 15.70 1.31
N ALA A 143 7.44 14.58 0.59
CA ALA A 143 8.01 14.39 -0.74
C ALA A 143 7.43 15.37 -1.76
N VAL A 144 6.10 15.50 -1.80
CA VAL A 144 5.45 16.39 -2.76
C VAL A 144 5.55 17.83 -2.28
N GLY A 145 5.25 18.09 -0.99
CA GLY A 145 5.02 19.42 -0.41
C GLY A 145 6.21 20.13 0.19
N GLN A 146 7.34 19.43 0.37
CA GLN A 146 8.50 19.93 1.12
C GLN A 146 8.10 20.43 2.51
N THR A 147 7.00 19.90 3.07
CA THR A 147 6.53 20.21 4.42
C THR A 147 7.16 19.27 5.43
N PRO A 148 7.30 19.67 6.70
CA PRO A 148 7.76 18.75 7.74
C PRO A 148 6.87 17.51 7.87
N TYR A 149 7.48 16.35 8.06
CA TYR A 149 6.81 15.04 8.17
C TYR A 149 5.62 15.02 9.14
N TRP A 150 5.78 15.67 10.31
CA TRP A 150 4.75 15.69 11.34
C TRP A 150 3.45 16.36 10.87
N VAL A 151 3.53 17.32 9.94
CA VAL A 151 2.34 18.02 9.41
C VAL A 151 1.44 17.03 8.68
N GLY A 152 2.01 16.13 7.86
CA GLY A 152 1.24 15.13 7.14
C GLY A 152 0.59 14.10 8.07
N VAL A 153 1.31 13.70 9.13
CA VAL A 153 0.77 12.80 10.17
C VAL A 153 -0.40 13.44 10.90
N VAL A 154 -0.24 14.68 11.38
CA VAL A 154 -1.26 15.40 12.15
C VAL A 154 -2.48 15.72 11.28
N LEU A 155 -2.27 16.16 10.04
CA LEU A 155 -3.37 16.47 9.11
C LEU A 155 -4.21 15.21 8.80
N ALA A 156 -3.56 14.08 8.50
CA ALA A 156 -4.24 12.82 8.25
C ALA A 156 -4.99 12.33 9.50
N GLY A 157 -4.34 12.38 10.68
CA GLY A 157 -4.96 12.03 11.95
C GLY A 157 -6.20 12.88 12.24
N ALA A 158 -6.08 14.21 12.15
CA ALA A 158 -7.19 15.13 12.36
C ALA A 158 -8.34 14.88 11.39
N ALA A 159 -8.06 14.71 10.09
CA ALA A 159 -9.10 14.44 9.09
C ALA A 159 -9.87 13.14 9.38
N VAL A 160 -9.15 12.06 9.72
CA VAL A 160 -9.76 10.76 10.07
C VAL A 160 -10.54 10.86 11.38
N SER A 161 -9.98 11.47 12.43
CA SER A 161 -10.66 11.63 13.72
C SER A 161 -11.93 12.45 13.60
N VAL A 162 -11.90 13.58 12.88
CA VAL A 162 -13.07 14.44 12.66
C VAL A 162 -14.14 13.72 11.85
N THR A 163 -13.77 13.06 10.76
CA THR A 163 -14.74 12.32 9.94
C THR A 163 -15.38 11.15 10.68
N LEU A 164 -14.61 10.43 11.49
CA LEU A 164 -15.10 9.30 12.28
C LEU A 164 -15.98 9.75 13.45
N ALA A 165 -15.55 10.76 14.20
CA ALA A 165 -16.28 11.29 15.35
C ALA A 165 -17.64 11.88 14.95
N LEU A 166 -17.68 12.55 13.80
CA LEU A 166 -18.90 13.18 13.33
C LEU A 166 -19.84 12.14 12.68
N GLY A 167 -19.34 11.24 11.85
CA GLY A 167 -20.17 10.63 10.80
C GLY A 167 -20.54 9.17 10.90
N GLY A 168 -19.97 8.40 11.84
CA GLY A 168 -20.21 6.95 11.98
C GLY A 168 -20.08 6.15 10.66
N MET A 169 -20.67 4.94 10.60
CA MET A 169 -20.52 4.05 9.44
C MET A 169 -21.13 4.65 8.17
N ARG A 170 -22.29 5.31 8.25
CA ARG A 170 -22.93 5.88 7.05
C ARG A 170 -22.04 6.91 6.37
N ALA A 171 -21.50 7.88 7.12
CA ALA A 171 -20.62 8.88 6.54
C ALA A 171 -19.31 8.25 6.04
N ALA A 172 -18.73 7.33 6.82
CA ALA A 172 -17.53 6.61 6.41
C ALA A 172 -17.74 5.91 5.07
N THR A 173 -18.87 5.22 4.87
CA THR A 173 -19.16 4.55 3.60
C THR A 173 -19.28 5.53 2.44
N TYR A 174 -19.96 6.67 2.59
CA TYR A 174 -20.04 7.66 1.50
C TYR A 174 -18.69 8.31 1.20
N VAL A 175 -17.91 8.65 2.23
CA VAL A 175 -16.55 9.16 2.08
C VAL A 175 -15.69 8.16 1.33
N GLN A 176 -15.70 6.89 1.74
CA GLN A 176 -14.88 5.86 1.10
C GLN A 176 -15.33 5.57 -0.33
N ALA A 177 -16.63 5.57 -0.62
CA ALA A 177 -17.13 5.41 -1.99
C ALA A 177 -16.67 6.56 -2.91
N PHE A 178 -16.72 7.80 -2.41
CA PHE A 178 -16.18 8.96 -3.14
C PHE A 178 -14.67 8.83 -3.36
N GLN A 179 -13.92 8.53 -2.30
CA GLN A 179 -12.46 8.36 -2.38
C GLN A 179 -12.08 7.23 -3.31
N PHE A 180 -12.84 6.13 -3.37
CA PHE A 180 -12.61 5.05 -4.32
C PHE A 180 -12.67 5.54 -5.76
N VAL A 181 -13.75 6.23 -6.15
CA VAL A 181 -13.93 6.76 -7.51
C VAL A 181 -12.82 7.77 -7.84
N LEU A 182 -12.51 8.66 -6.89
CA LEU A 182 -11.45 9.64 -7.04
C LEU A 182 -10.07 8.97 -7.25
N LYS A 183 -9.70 8.03 -6.38
CA LYS A 183 -8.45 7.24 -6.50
C LYS A 183 -8.40 6.50 -7.84
N LEU A 184 -9.51 5.88 -8.26
CA LEU A 184 -9.59 5.17 -9.52
C LEU A 184 -9.30 6.09 -10.72
N LEU A 185 -9.88 7.29 -10.74
CA LEU A 185 -9.61 8.28 -11.79
C LEU A 185 -8.16 8.78 -11.75
N LEU A 186 -7.64 9.06 -10.54
CA LEU A 186 -6.26 9.49 -10.31
C LEU A 186 -5.23 8.43 -10.76
N PHE A 187 -5.57 7.16 -10.77
CA PHE A 187 -4.70 6.10 -11.27
C PHE A 187 -4.92 5.80 -12.74
N LEU A 188 -6.17 5.68 -13.18
CA LEU A 188 -6.49 5.23 -14.53
C LEU A 188 -6.11 6.27 -15.58
N VAL A 189 -6.31 7.57 -15.30
CA VAL A 189 -6.00 8.63 -16.26
C VAL A 189 -4.49 8.73 -16.55
N PRO A 190 -3.60 8.83 -15.54
CA PRO A 190 -2.16 8.80 -15.80
C PRO A 190 -1.69 7.48 -16.40
N ALA A 191 -2.24 6.34 -15.98
CA ALA A 191 -1.88 5.03 -16.53
C ALA A 191 -2.17 4.95 -18.04
N ILE A 192 -3.38 5.34 -18.46
CA ILE A 192 -3.75 5.39 -19.88
C ILE A 192 -2.84 6.35 -20.63
N TRP A 193 -2.61 7.54 -20.08
CA TRP A 193 -1.73 8.53 -20.71
C TRP A 193 -0.29 8.01 -20.89
N LEU A 194 0.28 7.37 -19.87
CA LEU A 194 1.61 6.76 -19.94
C LEU A 194 1.67 5.64 -20.98
N VAL A 195 0.64 4.79 -21.07
CA VAL A 195 0.58 3.73 -22.09
C VAL A 195 0.53 4.33 -23.48
N LEU A 196 -0.25 5.39 -23.70
CA LEU A 196 -0.33 6.08 -25.00
C LEU A 196 1.00 6.72 -25.40
N GLN A 197 1.74 7.29 -24.44
CA GLN A 197 3.05 7.91 -24.65
C GLN A 197 4.20 6.90 -24.75
N ALA A 198 4.05 5.70 -24.19
CA ALA A 198 5.05 4.66 -24.30
C ALA A 198 5.22 4.25 -25.77
N GLY A 199 6.40 4.46 -26.33
CA GLY A 199 6.73 4.02 -27.69
C GLY A 199 6.67 2.49 -27.82
N ALA A 200 6.64 1.98 -29.05
CA ALA A 200 6.52 0.54 -29.33
C ALA A 200 7.62 -0.29 -28.63
N VAL A 201 8.84 0.26 -28.55
CA VAL A 201 9.98 -0.36 -27.85
C VAL A 201 9.68 -0.52 -26.35
N ASN A 202 9.38 0.57 -25.64
CA ASN A 202 9.06 0.53 -24.21
C ASN A 202 7.87 -0.38 -23.89
N ARG A 203 6.87 -0.47 -24.77
CA ARG A 203 5.74 -1.41 -24.60
C ARG A 203 6.19 -2.86 -24.75
N THR A 204 7.12 -3.13 -25.67
CA THR A 204 7.67 -4.47 -25.91
C THR A 204 8.58 -4.90 -24.75
N ASP A 205 9.40 -3.98 -24.25
CA ASP A 205 10.27 -4.19 -23.08
C ASP A 205 9.45 -4.38 -21.80
N ALA A 206 8.30 -3.72 -21.66
CA ALA A 206 7.40 -3.92 -20.53
C ALA A 206 6.72 -5.29 -20.54
N LEU A 207 6.46 -5.86 -21.73
CA LEU A 207 5.89 -7.21 -21.89
C LEU A 207 6.95 -8.32 -21.80
N ASN A 208 8.21 -7.98 -22.08
CA ASN A 208 9.36 -8.86 -21.92
C ASN A 208 10.34 -8.20 -20.94
N PRO A 209 9.98 -8.08 -19.65
CA PRO A 209 10.88 -7.49 -18.69
C PRO A 209 12.21 -8.21 -18.77
N VAL A 210 13.27 -7.45 -19.07
CA VAL A 210 14.62 -7.96 -18.95
C VAL A 210 14.78 -8.30 -17.48
N GLU A 211 14.76 -9.58 -17.14
CA GLU A 211 15.21 -10.00 -15.83
C GLU A 211 16.65 -9.51 -15.75
N PHE A 212 16.91 -8.47 -14.94
CA PHE A 212 18.22 -7.86 -14.74
C PHE A 212 19.12 -8.83 -13.96
N THR A 213 19.29 -10.03 -14.51
CA THR A 213 20.16 -11.08 -14.01
C THR A 213 21.60 -10.80 -14.39
N HIS A 214 21.84 -9.99 -15.44
CA HIS A 214 23.16 -9.62 -15.91
C HIS A 214 23.24 -8.14 -16.31
N PHE A 215 24.41 -7.53 -16.13
CA PHE A 215 24.69 -6.17 -16.61
C PHE A 215 24.89 -6.17 -18.12
N ALA A 216 24.00 -5.54 -18.89
CA ALA A 216 24.11 -5.48 -20.36
C ALA A 216 25.34 -4.69 -20.87
N ARG A 217 25.91 -3.83 -20.03
CA ARG A 217 27.06 -2.97 -20.32
C ARG A 217 27.88 -2.78 -19.05
N GLU A 218 29.12 -2.33 -19.20
CA GLU A 218 29.90 -1.90 -18.04
C GLU A 218 29.12 -0.86 -17.24
N THR A 219 28.84 -1.17 -15.98
CA THR A 219 27.92 -0.39 -15.15
C THR A 219 28.63 0.00 -13.86
N PRO A 220 28.97 1.28 -13.66
CA PRO A 220 29.48 1.76 -12.38
C PRO A 220 28.35 1.79 -11.36
N VAL A 221 28.53 1.09 -10.24
CA VAL A 221 27.61 1.09 -9.10
C VAL A 221 28.31 1.78 -7.94
N ARG A 222 27.71 2.90 -7.51
CA ARG A 222 28.15 3.66 -6.34
C ARG A 222 27.27 3.31 -5.15
N PHE A 223 27.89 2.91 -4.05
CA PHE A 223 27.19 2.52 -2.83
C PHE A 223 27.02 3.75 -1.92
N GLU A 224 25.79 4.14 -1.61
CA GLU A 224 25.54 5.23 -0.66
C GLU A 224 25.57 4.76 0.80
N VAL A 225 25.30 3.46 1.01
CA VAL A 225 25.27 2.80 2.31
C VAL A 225 26.05 1.50 2.24
N ASP A 226 26.39 0.93 3.39
CA ASP A 226 27.00 -0.40 3.44
C ASP A 226 25.99 -1.45 2.95
N VAL A 227 26.39 -2.25 1.95
CA VAL A 227 25.55 -3.27 1.34
C VAL A 227 26.30 -4.60 1.29
N THR A 228 25.71 -5.64 1.86
CA THR A 228 26.16 -7.01 1.65
C THR A 228 25.38 -7.62 0.48
N MET A 229 26.12 -8.11 -0.50
CA MET A 229 25.62 -8.76 -1.71
C MET A 229 26.09 -10.21 -1.75
N GLU A 230 25.28 -11.07 -2.34
CA GLU A 230 25.59 -12.46 -2.62
C GLU A 230 25.98 -12.60 -4.09
N ILE A 231 27.23 -13.00 -4.29
CA ILE A 231 27.81 -13.31 -5.60
C ILE A 231 27.49 -14.77 -5.89
N ARG A 232 26.66 -15.03 -6.91
CA ARG A 232 26.23 -16.40 -7.28
C ARG A 232 27.25 -17.14 -8.13
N GLU A 233 27.99 -16.40 -8.94
CA GLU A 233 29.00 -16.92 -9.86
C GLU A 233 30.24 -16.02 -9.87
N PRO A 234 31.42 -16.52 -10.25
CA PRO A 234 32.64 -15.72 -10.31
C PRO A 234 32.42 -14.46 -11.16
N THR A 235 32.45 -13.29 -10.51
CA THR A 235 32.06 -12.03 -11.15
C THR A 235 33.26 -11.10 -11.26
N THR A 236 33.60 -10.69 -12.49
CA THR A 236 34.69 -9.73 -12.70
C THR A 236 34.19 -8.32 -12.51
N VAL A 237 34.79 -7.61 -11.57
CA VAL A 237 34.48 -6.21 -11.24
C VAL A 237 35.73 -5.36 -11.33
N ARG A 238 35.58 -4.04 -11.41
CA ARG A 238 36.67 -3.10 -11.20
C ARG A 238 36.36 -2.24 -9.98
N ARG A 239 37.18 -2.35 -8.95
CA ARG A 239 37.08 -1.52 -7.74
C ARG A 239 38.25 -0.54 -7.76
N ASN A 240 37.97 0.76 -7.66
CA ASN A 240 38.99 1.82 -7.72
C ASN A 240 39.91 1.71 -8.96
N GLY A 241 39.36 1.27 -10.09
CA GLY A 241 40.10 1.09 -11.35
C GLY A 241 40.87 -0.23 -11.48
N VAL A 242 41.02 -1.01 -10.41
CA VAL A 242 41.71 -2.30 -10.39
C VAL A 242 40.74 -3.44 -10.69
N PRO A 243 41.01 -4.29 -11.71
CA PRO A 243 40.22 -5.49 -11.96
C PRO A 243 40.37 -6.50 -10.81
N GLU A 244 39.25 -6.98 -10.29
CA GLU A 244 39.15 -8.01 -9.25
C GLU A 244 38.09 -9.03 -9.65
N THR A 245 38.34 -10.32 -9.44
CA THR A 245 37.33 -11.37 -9.63
C THR A 245 36.78 -11.76 -8.27
N LEU A 246 35.52 -11.44 -8.03
CA LEU A 246 34.83 -11.81 -6.82
C LEU A 246 34.42 -13.29 -6.89
N PRO A 247 34.83 -14.14 -5.94
CA PRO A 247 34.39 -15.53 -5.88
C PRO A 247 32.91 -15.59 -5.48
N PRO A 248 32.22 -16.71 -5.76
CA PRO A 248 30.88 -16.95 -5.21
C PRO A 248 30.89 -16.88 -3.68
N GLY A 249 29.94 -16.16 -3.10
CA GLY A 249 29.86 -15.93 -1.66
C GLY A 249 29.41 -14.52 -1.29
N GLU A 250 29.60 -14.17 -0.01
CA GLU A 250 29.23 -12.84 0.49
C GLU A 250 30.30 -11.81 0.15
N PHE A 251 29.86 -10.68 -0.41
CA PHE A 251 30.69 -9.53 -0.69
C PHE A 251 30.05 -8.30 -0.04
N THR A 252 30.82 -7.56 0.75
CA THR A 252 30.36 -6.31 1.36
C THR A 252 31.00 -5.13 0.64
N ALA A 253 30.16 -4.25 0.11
CA ALA A 253 30.55 -2.94 -0.39
C ALA A 253 30.28 -1.90 0.70
N HIS A 254 31.23 -1.01 0.92
CA HIS A 254 31.10 0.05 1.91
C HIS A 254 30.50 1.32 1.31
N SER A 255 29.92 2.18 2.16
CA SER A 255 29.49 3.51 1.74
C SER A 255 30.64 4.24 1.04
N GLN A 256 30.31 4.88 -0.09
CA GLN A 256 31.21 5.55 -1.03
C GLN A 256 32.10 4.65 -1.89
N ASP A 257 32.01 3.32 -1.77
CA ASP A 257 32.65 2.42 -2.73
C ASP A 257 32.05 2.64 -4.13
N GLU A 258 32.91 2.57 -5.14
CA GLU A 258 32.51 2.49 -6.54
C GLU A 258 33.03 1.16 -7.11
N VAL A 259 32.10 0.31 -7.54
CA VAL A 259 32.37 -0.99 -8.15
C VAL A 259 31.79 -0.99 -9.55
N VAL A 260 32.64 -1.18 -10.55
CA VAL A 260 32.22 -1.29 -11.95
C VAL A 260 32.02 -2.76 -12.28
N PHE A 261 30.79 -3.15 -12.58
CA PHE A 261 30.48 -4.50 -13.05
C PHE A 261 30.70 -4.59 -14.55
N GLY A 262 31.40 -5.64 -14.99
CA GLY A 262 31.64 -5.88 -16.41
C GLY A 262 30.37 -6.17 -17.21
N ALA A 263 30.40 -5.94 -18.52
CA ALA A 263 29.31 -6.38 -19.39
C ALA A 263 29.18 -7.91 -19.35
N GLY A 264 27.97 -8.42 -19.17
CA GLY A 264 27.66 -9.85 -19.00
C GLY A 264 27.87 -10.37 -17.57
N ALA A 265 28.34 -9.57 -16.62
CA ALA A 265 28.43 -9.97 -15.22
C ALA A 265 27.03 -10.20 -14.63
N ALA A 266 26.84 -11.28 -13.87
CA ALA A 266 25.62 -11.47 -13.10
C ALA A 266 25.41 -10.32 -12.10
N VAL A 267 24.16 -9.86 -11.97
CA VAL A 267 23.77 -8.87 -10.98
C VAL A 267 23.77 -9.55 -9.61
N PRO A 268 24.60 -9.09 -8.65
CA PRO A 268 24.62 -9.67 -7.31
C PRO A 268 23.26 -9.53 -6.61
N ALA A 269 22.85 -10.57 -5.89
CA ALA A 269 21.65 -10.48 -5.08
C ALA A 269 21.96 -9.70 -3.81
N VAL A 270 21.27 -8.59 -3.55
CA VAL A 270 21.45 -7.85 -2.29
C VAL A 270 20.83 -8.66 -1.15
N ARG A 271 21.55 -8.86 -0.04
CA ARG A 271 21.02 -9.58 1.12
C ARG A 271 19.82 -8.81 1.70
N GLY A 272 18.62 -9.42 1.61
CA GLY A 272 17.33 -8.76 1.92
C GLY A 272 16.50 -8.34 0.68
N GLY A 273 17.07 -8.48 -0.52
CA GLY A 273 16.34 -8.54 -1.80
C GLY A 273 15.70 -9.92 -2.00
N ALA A 274 14.64 -10.02 -2.81
CA ALA A 274 14.09 -11.32 -3.20
C ALA A 274 15.13 -12.12 -4.04
N PRO A 275 15.11 -13.47 -4.01
CA PRO A 275 15.98 -14.32 -4.81
C PRO A 275 15.76 -14.19 -6.32
#